data_AF-A0A3D5EHV4-F1
#
_entry.id   AF-A0A3D5EHV4-F1
#
_cell.length_a   1.000
_cell.length_b   1.000
_cell.length_c   1.000
_cell.angle_alpha   90.00
_cell.angle_beta   90.00
_cell.angle_gamma   90.00
#
_symmetry.space_group_name_H-M   'P 1'
#
loop_
_entity.id
_entity.type
_entity.pdbx_description
1 polymer ?
#
loop_
_entity_poly.entity_id
_entity_poly.type
_entity_poly.pdbx_seq_one_letter_code
_entity_poly.pdbx_strand_id
1 'polypeptide(L)'
;MKKALVIGEDTRSFLSVIRSLGKMGLLVDVVCYDRTSPSLTSKYINRAWYFNYQSFSTNDWLASVVELINSQHYDLVFPCDERAIFPLFKAQERINSKCRLALPNKEVRDSLFDKHLTKQVAIQCGVRIAKGEMHNIEDHTYASLSSLYSPHFVIKPTESFNEDKLSSRNKVAIIASEKDFNDYLNQSDIEAQQFLIEEYFAGTGEGISLFACDGQVQYMFAHTRVNEPRSGGGSSYRKAIPLDPAMANACVAICHATRYDGVGMFEFKKNYDTGEWILVEVNARFWGSLPLAIHAGIDFPRYYAQYLLGDYEHQLTPSSEYNLNAYARSFSNDMYDIRAEMQYLAVQEGHIAGIFTLIKRLTTFHRLLTNETIDSYDSTDKQPFIAEFKQLANATLIDKLASKLPIKRNPERMNELMRVMYILEGRGRLVFVCYGNIMRSPVAGVFSKMFIQNTSLAFDVASYGFHQNTNRRSPEACQHAARALGLDLSTHRSRLLLQKELTDNDIVFIFDQLNKAKLDKFYHAKNVFNLAEFIPEGLGKYRAIDDPYGHGEESVKQCYLLIVEALKAIFERYLSLK
;
A
#
# COMPACT_ATOMS: atom_id res chain seq x y z
N MET A 1 28.20 1.47 16.74
CA MET A 1 27.49 2.05 15.59
C MET A 1 26.03 2.21 15.99
N LYS A 2 25.43 3.37 15.74
CA LYS A 2 24.01 3.61 16.06
C LYS A 2 23.11 2.80 15.14
N LYS A 3 22.01 2.27 15.67
CA LYS A 3 21.08 1.39 14.94
C LYS A 3 19.71 2.06 14.77
N ALA A 4 19.19 2.06 13.55
CA ALA A 4 17.87 2.59 13.24
C ALA A 4 16.95 1.51 12.67
N LEU A 5 15.68 1.57 13.03
CA LEU A 5 14.61 0.80 12.40
C LEU A 5 13.71 1.72 11.58
N VAL A 6 13.54 1.46 10.29
CA VAL A 6 12.60 2.20 9.43
C VAL A 6 11.38 1.34 9.12
N ILE A 7 10.18 1.87 9.24
CA ILE A 7 8.93 1.12 9.03
C ILE A 7 8.11 1.76 7.90
N GLY A 8 7.85 0.99 6.85
CA GLY A 8 7.15 1.47 5.64
C GLY A 8 7.36 0.54 4.45
N GLU A 9 6.99 0.97 3.24
CA GLU A 9 7.14 0.11 2.04
C GLU A 9 7.41 0.84 0.73
N ASP A 10 7.24 2.16 0.65
CA ASP A 10 7.26 2.85 -0.64
C ASP A 10 8.68 3.25 -1.11
N THR A 11 8.79 3.64 -2.38
CA THR A 11 10.05 4.13 -2.97
C THR A 11 10.26 5.63 -2.75
N ARG A 12 9.42 6.28 -1.94
CA ARG A 12 9.43 7.73 -1.70
C ARG A 12 9.89 8.01 -0.28
N SER A 13 8.98 8.08 0.70
CA SER A 13 9.33 8.40 2.07
C SER A 13 10.21 7.33 2.69
N PHE A 14 9.81 6.06 2.57
CA PHE A 14 10.50 4.93 3.20
C PHE A 14 11.94 4.76 2.68
N LEU A 15 12.11 4.69 1.36
CA LEU A 15 13.43 4.60 0.73
C LEU A 15 14.33 5.81 1.02
N SER A 16 13.75 7.02 1.03
CA SER A 16 14.51 8.25 1.32
C SER A 16 15.06 8.26 2.74
N VAL A 17 14.25 7.85 3.72
CA VAL A 17 14.70 7.74 5.12
C VAL A 17 15.80 6.70 5.25
N ILE A 18 15.64 5.51 4.64
CA ILE A 18 16.68 4.45 4.64
C ILE A 18 18.01 4.98 4.10
N ARG A 19 17.99 5.65 2.94
CA ARG A 19 19.19 6.18 2.30
C ARG A 19 19.84 7.29 3.12
N SER A 20 19.05 8.20 3.66
CA SER A 20 19.56 9.30 4.49
C SER A 20 20.28 8.76 5.73
N LEU A 21 19.63 7.89 6.51
CA LEU A 21 20.22 7.27 7.70
C LEU A 21 21.44 6.39 7.37
N GLY A 22 21.38 5.64 6.27
CA GLY A 22 22.52 4.84 5.80
C GLY A 22 23.72 5.70 5.40
N LYS A 23 23.51 6.84 4.73
CA LYS A 23 24.56 7.81 4.39
C LYS A 23 25.14 8.52 5.63
N MET A 24 24.37 8.64 6.71
CA MET A 24 24.87 9.08 8.02
C MET A 24 25.74 8.02 8.73
N GLY A 25 25.81 6.79 8.20
CA GLY A 25 26.59 5.70 8.80
C GLY A 25 25.85 4.93 9.90
N LEU A 26 24.53 5.04 9.98
CA LEU A 26 23.72 4.20 10.88
C LEU A 26 23.53 2.80 10.29
N LEU A 27 23.45 1.80 11.16
CA LEU A 27 23.02 0.46 10.77
C LEU A 27 21.50 0.44 10.65
N VAL A 28 20.98 0.31 9.43
CA VAL A 28 19.54 0.43 9.15
C VAL A 28 18.92 -0.95 8.95
N ASP A 29 18.01 -1.33 9.85
CA ASP A 29 17.07 -2.42 9.61
C ASP A 29 15.71 -1.85 9.21
N VAL A 30 14.85 -2.69 8.62
CA VAL A 30 13.52 -2.28 8.19
C VAL A 30 12.43 -3.26 8.60
N VAL A 31 11.23 -2.74 8.90
CA VAL A 31 9.98 -3.52 8.81
C VAL A 31 9.28 -3.08 7.54
N CYS A 32 9.06 -4.02 6.62
CA CYS A 32 8.40 -3.76 5.35
C CYS A 32 7.12 -4.57 5.21
N TYR A 33 6.03 -3.90 4.83
CA TYR A 33 4.74 -4.56 4.69
C TYR A 33 4.65 -5.43 3.42
N ASP A 34 5.49 -5.16 2.43
CA ASP A 34 5.50 -5.76 1.10
C ASP A 34 6.87 -6.38 0.82
N ARG A 35 6.91 -7.72 0.77
CA ARG A 35 8.13 -8.50 0.49
C ARG A 35 8.69 -8.26 -0.93
N THR A 36 7.89 -7.68 -1.80
CA THR A 36 8.24 -7.34 -3.18
C THR A 36 8.57 -5.86 -3.36
N SER A 37 8.56 -5.02 -2.31
CA SER A 37 8.89 -3.59 -2.44
C SER A 37 10.26 -3.38 -3.12
N PRO A 38 10.38 -2.52 -4.15
CA PRO A 38 11.67 -2.18 -4.75
C PRO A 38 12.70 -1.65 -3.73
N SER A 39 12.22 -0.96 -2.69
CA SER A 39 13.05 -0.36 -1.64
C SER A 39 13.89 -1.39 -0.90
N LEU A 40 13.44 -2.65 -0.81
CA LEU A 40 14.16 -3.75 -0.16
C LEU A 40 15.50 -4.10 -0.83
N THR A 41 15.72 -3.64 -2.06
CA THR A 41 16.98 -3.88 -2.79
C THR A 41 18.04 -2.81 -2.51
N SER A 42 17.74 -1.82 -1.65
CA SER A 42 18.71 -0.78 -1.28
C SER A 42 19.90 -1.37 -0.54
N LYS A 43 21.12 -0.96 -0.91
CA LYS A 43 22.35 -1.40 -0.25
C LYS A 43 22.49 -0.92 1.19
N TYR A 44 21.70 0.06 1.60
CA TYR A 44 21.73 0.63 2.95
C TYR A 44 20.92 -0.20 3.96
N ILE A 45 20.17 -1.21 3.50
CA ILE A 45 19.42 -2.11 4.38
C ILE A 45 20.34 -3.24 4.85
N ASN A 46 20.48 -3.37 6.17
CA ASN A 46 21.18 -4.49 6.80
C ASN A 46 20.28 -5.71 7.00
N ARG A 47 19.05 -5.52 7.50
CA ARG A 47 18.07 -6.60 7.70
C ARG A 47 16.65 -6.13 7.42
N ALA A 48 15.83 -7.01 6.84
CA ALA A 48 14.41 -6.76 6.60
C ALA A 48 13.53 -7.76 7.37
N TRP A 49 12.49 -7.23 8.01
CA TRP A 49 11.42 -7.94 8.68
C TRP A 49 10.10 -7.69 7.94
N TYR A 50 9.20 -8.67 7.92
CA TYR A 50 8.03 -8.64 7.03
C TYR A 50 6.71 -8.73 7.80
N PHE A 51 6.50 -7.79 8.72
CA PHE A 51 5.24 -7.66 9.45
C PHE A 51 4.28 -6.79 8.66
N ASN A 52 3.06 -7.27 8.41
CA ASN A 52 2.04 -6.54 7.64
C ASN A 52 0.62 -6.84 8.12
N TYR A 53 -0.34 -6.03 7.68
CA TYR A 53 -1.75 -6.13 8.09
C TYR A 53 -2.58 -7.13 7.27
N GLN A 54 -1.96 -7.88 6.35
CA GLN A 54 -2.65 -8.92 5.57
C GLN A 54 -2.45 -10.30 6.18
N SER A 55 -1.23 -10.58 6.65
CA SER A 55 -0.86 -11.86 7.27
C SER A 55 -0.77 -11.81 8.79
N PHE A 56 -0.88 -10.64 9.42
CA PHE A 56 -0.95 -10.48 10.87
C PHE A 56 -2.22 -9.74 11.27
N SER A 57 -2.74 -10.06 12.45
CA SER A 57 -3.71 -9.17 13.12
C SER A 57 -3.00 -7.89 13.58
N THR A 58 -3.74 -6.80 13.80
CA THR A 58 -3.18 -5.54 14.30
C THR A 58 -2.42 -5.74 15.61
N ASN A 59 -2.94 -6.58 16.51
CA ASN A 59 -2.30 -6.91 17.78
C ASN A 59 -1.03 -7.73 17.60
N ASP A 60 -1.05 -8.75 16.73
CA ASP A 60 0.12 -9.58 16.43
C ASP A 60 1.23 -8.73 15.78
N TRP A 61 0.86 -7.80 14.89
CA TRP A 61 1.80 -6.85 14.27
C TRP A 61 2.47 -5.96 15.32
N LEU A 62 1.68 -5.31 16.19
CA LEU A 62 2.20 -4.40 17.21
C LEU A 62 3.07 -5.13 18.22
N ALA A 63 2.66 -6.32 18.67
CA ALA A 63 3.46 -7.15 19.56
C ALA A 63 4.81 -7.50 18.94
N SER A 64 4.82 -7.95 17.68
CA SER A 64 6.04 -8.31 16.94
C SER A 64 6.98 -7.12 16.76
N VAL A 65 6.44 -5.93 16.44
CA VAL A 65 7.23 -4.70 16.27
C VAL A 65 7.84 -4.24 17.60
N VAL A 66 7.06 -4.23 18.69
CA VAL A 66 7.58 -3.85 20.02
C VAL A 66 8.65 -4.83 20.50
N GLU A 67 8.42 -6.13 20.33
CA GLU A 67 9.41 -7.16 20.65
C GLU A 67 10.69 -6.98 19.81
N LEU A 68 10.55 -6.72 18.51
CA LEU A 68 11.68 -6.44 17.64
C LEU A 68 12.46 -5.20 18.11
N ILE A 69 11.76 -4.10 18.43
CA ILE A 69 12.40 -2.86 18.87
C ILE A 69 13.23 -3.10 20.14
N ASN A 70 12.64 -3.78 21.11
CA ASN A 70 13.26 -4.03 22.40
C ASN A 70 14.41 -5.04 22.34
N SER A 71 14.24 -6.14 21.59
CA SER A 71 15.24 -7.22 21.49
C SER A 71 16.47 -6.84 20.66
N GLN A 72 16.31 -5.96 19.68
CA GLN A 72 17.40 -5.52 18.81
C GLN A 72 18.07 -4.22 19.27
N HIS A 73 17.60 -3.63 20.37
CA HIS A 73 18.16 -2.41 20.99
C HIS A 73 18.41 -1.27 20.01
N TYR A 74 17.40 -0.90 19.21
CA TYR A 74 17.53 0.26 18.31
C TYR A 74 17.70 1.57 19.09
N ASP A 75 18.52 2.47 18.56
CA ASP A 75 18.64 3.84 19.05
C ASP A 75 17.49 4.71 18.52
N LEU A 76 17.10 4.48 17.25
CA LEU A 76 16.08 5.27 16.55
C LEU A 76 15.04 4.38 15.87
N VAL A 77 13.78 4.80 15.85
CA VAL A 77 12.72 4.20 15.02
C VAL A 77 12.04 5.28 14.19
N PHE A 78 11.95 5.06 12.89
CA PHE A 78 11.36 5.97 11.91
C PHE A 78 10.12 5.33 11.27
N PRO A 79 8.91 5.61 11.78
CA PRO A 79 7.67 5.24 11.11
C PRO A 79 7.39 6.20 9.96
N CYS A 80 7.27 5.68 8.74
CA CYS A 80 7.11 6.51 7.53
C CYS A 80 5.65 6.76 7.13
N ASP A 81 4.69 6.06 7.74
CA ASP A 81 3.26 6.20 7.47
C ASP A 81 2.39 5.94 8.72
N GLU A 82 1.14 6.35 8.63
CA GLU A 82 0.13 6.29 9.70
C GLU A 82 -0.07 4.86 10.23
N ARG A 83 0.14 3.85 9.37
CA ARG A 83 0.02 2.44 9.75
C ARG A 83 1.09 2.02 10.75
N ALA A 84 2.21 2.71 10.84
CA ALA A 84 3.20 2.52 11.90
C ALA A 84 3.04 3.55 13.02
N ILE A 85 2.70 4.79 12.69
CA ILE A 85 2.60 5.90 13.66
C ILE A 85 1.52 5.63 14.72
N PHE A 86 0.29 5.29 14.33
CA PHE A 86 -0.81 5.15 15.28
C PHE A 86 -0.58 4.01 16.29
N PRO A 87 -0.19 2.78 15.88
CA PRO A 87 0.09 1.74 16.85
C PRO A 87 1.29 2.07 17.76
N LEU A 88 2.31 2.77 17.24
CA LEU A 88 3.47 3.14 18.04
C LEU A 88 3.15 4.24 19.07
N PHE A 89 2.21 5.15 18.79
CA PHE A 89 1.70 6.08 19.81
C PHE A 89 1.10 5.33 21.00
N LYS A 90 0.37 4.23 20.76
CA LYS A 90 -0.25 3.42 21.81
C LYS A 90 0.76 2.57 22.59
N ALA A 91 1.96 2.35 22.04
CA ALA A 91 2.95 1.43 22.59
C ALA A 91 4.23 2.11 23.12
N GLN A 92 4.28 3.44 23.19
CA GLN A 92 5.49 4.16 23.62
C GLN A 92 6.00 3.69 24.98
N GLU A 93 5.10 3.46 25.95
CA GLU A 93 5.47 2.99 27.30
C GLU A 93 6.02 1.56 27.33
N ARG A 94 5.75 0.76 26.28
CA ARG A 94 6.24 -0.62 26.13
C ARG A 94 7.59 -0.67 25.42
N ILE A 95 8.08 0.45 24.90
CA ILE A 95 9.34 0.55 24.16
C ILE A 95 10.45 1.01 25.11
N ASN A 96 11.64 0.45 24.95
CA ASN A 96 12.82 0.82 25.73
C ASN A 96 13.05 2.33 25.73
N SER A 97 13.19 2.94 26.90
CA SER A 97 13.37 4.39 27.07
C SER A 97 14.61 4.99 26.40
N LYS A 98 15.61 4.16 26.05
CA LYS A 98 16.78 4.57 25.27
C LYS A 98 16.49 4.70 23.77
N CYS A 99 15.44 4.05 23.28
CA CYS A 99 15.03 4.13 21.88
C CYS A 99 14.20 5.39 21.67
N ARG A 100 14.61 6.24 20.73
CA ARG A 100 13.87 7.45 20.34
C ARG A 100 13.01 7.16 19.13
N LEU A 101 11.76 7.60 19.17
CA LEU A 101 10.81 7.42 18.09
C LEU A 101 10.68 8.74 17.34
N ALA A 102 10.80 8.71 16.01
CA ALA A 102 10.51 9.84 15.14
C ALA A 102 9.00 10.04 14.98
N LEU A 103 8.32 10.24 16.12
CA LEU A 103 6.89 10.50 16.24
C LEU A 103 6.68 11.95 16.66
N PRO A 104 5.65 12.63 16.14
CA PRO A 104 5.37 13.98 16.61
C PRO A 104 4.81 13.97 18.04
N ASN A 105 4.82 15.14 18.68
CA ASN A 105 4.31 15.35 20.03
C ASN A 105 2.79 15.10 20.13
N LYS A 106 2.30 15.00 21.38
CA LYS A 106 0.91 14.69 21.69
C LYS A 106 -0.07 15.68 21.07
N GLU A 107 0.24 16.97 21.13
CA GLU A 107 -0.61 18.04 20.60
C GLU A 107 -0.78 17.90 19.08
N VAL A 108 0.28 17.55 18.35
CA VAL A 108 0.21 17.26 16.92
C VAL A 108 -0.59 15.99 16.64
N ARG A 109 -0.37 14.91 17.40
CA ARG A 109 -1.16 13.68 17.29
C ARG A 109 -2.66 13.95 17.41
N ASP A 110 -3.04 14.72 18.43
CA ASP A 110 -4.43 14.96 18.79
C ASP A 110 -5.13 15.99 17.88
N SER A 111 -4.41 16.68 16.99
CA SER A 111 -4.98 17.77 16.18
C SER A 111 -4.70 17.71 14.68
N LEU A 112 -3.56 17.17 14.24
CA LEU A 112 -3.10 17.29 12.84
C LEU A 112 -3.23 16.00 12.02
N PHE A 113 -3.68 14.89 12.62
CA PHE A 113 -4.00 13.65 11.88
C PHE A 113 -5.48 13.57 11.47
N ASP A 114 -6.35 14.34 12.13
CA ASP A 114 -7.75 14.50 11.79
C ASP A 114 -7.93 15.82 11.01
N LYS A 115 -8.54 15.75 9.81
CA LYS A 115 -8.73 16.92 8.94
C LYS A 115 -9.65 17.96 9.56
N HIS A 116 -10.68 17.58 10.30
CA HIS A 116 -11.56 18.54 10.95
C HIS A 116 -10.82 19.27 12.07
N LEU A 117 -10.10 18.56 12.94
CA LEU A 117 -9.32 19.18 14.01
C LEU A 117 -8.19 20.07 13.47
N THR A 118 -7.56 19.66 12.38
CA THR A 118 -6.54 20.46 11.67
C THR A 118 -7.12 21.82 11.26
N LYS A 119 -8.36 21.84 10.77
CA LYS A 119 -9.04 23.07 10.34
C LYS A 119 -9.37 23.97 11.54
N GLN A 120 -9.76 23.40 12.68
CA GLN A 120 -9.98 24.19 13.90
C GLN A 120 -8.70 24.89 14.36
N VAL A 121 -7.57 24.20 14.36
CA VAL A 121 -6.26 24.81 14.66
C VAL A 121 -5.92 25.90 13.63
N ALA A 122 -6.16 25.65 12.35
CA ALA A 122 -5.92 26.63 11.29
C ALA A 122 -6.76 27.91 11.49
N ILE A 123 -8.05 27.80 11.82
CA ILE A 123 -8.92 28.94 12.13
C ILE A 123 -8.38 29.74 13.32
N GLN A 124 -7.98 29.07 14.41
CA GLN A 124 -7.40 29.72 15.58
C GLN A 124 -6.12 30.49 15.26
N CYS A 125 -5.35 30.01 14.28
CA CYS A 125 -4.12 30.64 13.80
C CYS A 125 -4.36 31.71 12.72
N GLY A 126 -5.62 31.99 12.35
CA GLY A 126 -5.94 32.92 11.25
C GLY A 126 -5.52 32.42 9.87
N VAL A 127 -5.36 31.10 9.70
CA VAL A 127 -4.95 30.46 8.45
C VAL A 127 -6.19 30.19 7.59
N ARG A 128 -6.11 30.57 6.31
CA ARG A 128 -7.19 30.38 5.34
C ARG A 128 -7.46 28.91 5.08
N ILE A 129 -8.73 28.53 5.08
CA ILE A 129 -9.21 27.17 4.77
C ILE A 129 -10.39 27.26 3.81
N ALA A 130 -10.75 26.15 3.16
CA ALA A 130 -12.03 26.07 2.46
C ALA A 130 -13.19 26.19 3.46
N LYS A 131 -14.30 26.79 3.03
CA LYS A 131 -15.57 26.75 3.75
C LYS A 131 -16.06 25.30 3.82
N GLY A 132 -16.33 24.78 5.01
CA GLY A 132 -16.78 23.40 5.16
C GLY A 132 -17.12 23.02 6.59
N GLU A 133 -17.97 22.01 6.74
CA GLU A 133 -18.48 21.52 8.02
C GLU A 133 -18.60 19.98 8.02
N MET A 134 -18.83 19.40 9.20
CA MET A 134 -19.09 17.97 9.36
C MET A 134 -20.56 17.67 9.10
N HIS A 135 -20.82 16.68 8.24
CA HIS A 135 -22.17 16.27 7.88
C HIS A 135 -22.31 14.75 7.96
N ASN A 136 -23.51 14.28 8.35
CA ASN A 136 -23.90 12.90 8.04
C ASN A 136 -24.34 12.83 6.58
N ILE A 137 -23.74 11.95 5.79
CA ILE A 137 -24.02 11.94 4.35
C ILE A 137 -25.47 11.55 4.02
N GLU A 138 -26.09 10.73 4.87
CA GLU A 138 -27.48 10.26 4.73
C GLU A 138 -28.52 11.38 4.92
N ASP A 139 -28.16 12.44 5.65
CA ASP A 139 -29.04 13.58 5.91
C ASP A 139 -29.13 14.55 4.72
N HIS A 140 -28.37 14.31 3.65
CA HIS A 140 -28.17 15.25 2.57
C HIS A 140 -28.41 14.67 1.18
N THR A 141 -29.05 15.47 0.33
CA THR A 141 -29.08 15.26 -1.12
C THR A 141 -28.02 16.11 -1.81
N TYR A 142 -27.66 15.75 -3.05
CA TYR A 142 -26.78 16.58 -3.89
C TYR A 142 -27.29 18.04 -3.95
N ALA A 143 -28.59 18.26 -4.18
CA ALA A 143 -29.17 19.60 -4.25
C ALA A 143 -28.96 20.41 -2.97
N SER A 144 -29.11 19.77 -1.79
CA SER A 144 -28.91 20.42 -0.50
C SER A 144 -27.45 20.88 -0.29
N LEU A 145 -26.48 20.01 -0.58
CA LEU A 145 -25.05 20.32 -0.45
C LEU A 145 -24.60 21.33 -1.51
N SER A 146 -25.14 21.22 -2.71
CA SER A 146 -24.87 22.16 -3.80
C SER A 146 -25.32 23.59 -3.46
N SER A 147 -26.39 23.75 -2.67
CA SER A 147 -26.85 25.07 -2.22
C SER A 147 -26.01 25.63 -1.06
N LEU A 148 -25.45 24.77 -0.20
CA LEU A 148 -24.65 25.18 0.96
C LEU A 148 -23.23 25.62 0.59
N TYR A 149 -22.61 24.91 -0.35
CA TYR A 149 -21.20 25.07 -0.71
C TYR A 149 -21.06 25.65 -2.11
N SER A 150 -21.30 24.83 -3.13
CA SER A 150 -21.50 25.20 -4.53
C SER A 150 -21.87 23.93 -5.30
N PRO A 151 -22.26 23.99 -6.60
CA PRO A 151 -22.40 22.80 -7.44
C PRO A 151 -21.16 21.89 -7.48
N HIS A 152 -20.00 22.44 -7.10
CA HIS A 152 -18.75 21.74 -6.94
C HIS A 152 -18.33 21.69 -5.46
N PHE A 153 -18.28 20.50 -4.87
CA PHE A 153 -17.87 20.31 -3.48
C PHE A 153 -17.01 19.06 -3.31
N VAL A 154 -16.37 18.95 -2.14
CA VAL A 154 -15.44 17.87 -1.83
C VAL A 154 -15.91 17.13 -0.59
N ILE A 155 -16.03 15.81 -0.69
CA ILE A 155 -16.36 14.92 0.45
C ILE A 155 -15.05 14.27 0.92
N LYS A 156 -14.73 14.45 2.20
CA LYS A 156 -13.50 13.94 2.82
C LYS A 156 -13.81 13.15 4.08
N PRO A 157 -13.33 11.89 4.18
CA PRO A 157 -13.14 11.24 5.47
C PRO A 157 -12.16 12.05 6.31
N THR A 158 -12.43 12.18 7.61
CA THR A 158 -11.59 12.99 8.52
C THR A 158 -10.16 12.45 8.59
N GLU A 159 -10.00 11.14 8.58
CA GLU A 159 -8.70 10.46 8.60
C GLU A 159 -8.38 9.74 7.29
N SER A 160 -7.11 9.69 6.92
CA SER A 160 -6.63 8.94 5.74
C SER A 160 -6.58 7.43 5.97
N PHE A 161 -6.31 7.02 7.21
CA PHE A 161 -6.38 5.63 7.68
C PHE A 161 -7.14 5.64 9.00
N ASN A 162 -8.10 4.72 9.15
CA ASN A 162 -8.77 4.50 10.42
C ASN A 162 -7.91 3.55 11.27
N GLU A 163 -7.69 3.88 12.54
CA GLU A 163 -6.92 3.06 13.49
C GLU A 163 -7.40 1.59 13.58
N ASP A 164 -8.71 1.37 13.45
CA ASP A 164 -9.32 0.04 13.51
C ASP A 164 -9.19 -0.74 12.18
N LYS A 165 -8.82 -0.05 11.09
CA LYS A 165 -8.75 -0.61 9.72
C LYS A 165 -7.54 -0.07 8.93
N LEU A 166 -6.34 -0.34 9.42
CA LEU A 166 -5.07 0.06 8.77
C LEU A 166 -4.77 -0.67 7.44
N SER A 167 -5.60 -1.64 7.04
CA SER A 167 -5.44 -2.39 5.79
C SER A 167 -5.92 -1.65 4.54
N SER A 168 -6.68 -0.56 4.69
CA SER A 168 -7.25 0.21 3.58
C SER A 168 -7.18 1.71 3.86
N ARG A 169 -6.91 2.50 2.80
CA ARG A 169 -6.87 3.97 2.87
C ARG A 169 -8.22 4.56 2.46
N ASN A 170 -8.71 5.51 3.24
CA ASN A 170 -9.90 6.31 2.94
C ASN A 170 -9.67 7.20 1.71
N LYS A 171 -10.71 7.38 0.87
CA LYS A 171 -10.63 8.15 -0.38
C LYS A 171 -11.41 9.46 -0.26
N VAL A 172 -10.85 10.52 -0.84
CA VAL A 172 -11.50 11.81 -1.04
C VAL A 172 -12.25 11.78 -2.36
N ALA A 173 -13.45 12.38 -2.41
CA ALA A 173 -14.25 12.51 -3.63
C ALA A 173 -14.49 13.98 -3.96
N ILE A 174 -14.26 14.35 -5.22
CA ILE A 174 -14.65 15.64 -5.78
C ILE A 174 -15.98 15.41 -6.52
N ILE A 175 -17.02 16.11 -6.09
CA ILE A 175 -18.36 15.97 -6.64
C ILE A 175 -18.62 17.15 -7.57
N ALA A 176 -18.79 16.83 -8.86
CA ALA A 176 -19.05 17.80 -9.91
C ALA A 176 -20.48 17.78 -10.45
N SER A 177 -21.21 16.72 -10.13
CA SER A 177 -22.57 16.50 -10.60
C SER A 177 -23.32 15.58 -9.65
N GLU A 178 -24.65 15.56 -9.78
CA GLU A 178 -25.52 14.62 -9.06
C GLU A 178 -25.16 13.15 -9.38
N LYS A 179 -24.72 12.89 -10.61
CA LYS A 179 -24.24 11.57 -11.00
C LYS A 179 -23.00 11.16 -10.19
N ASP A 180 -22.02 12.05 -10.04
CA ASP A 180 -20.81 11.75 -9.26
C ASP A 180 -21.13 11.49 -7.79
N PHE A 181 -22.10 12.23 -7.24
CA PHE A 181 -22.60 12.03 -5.88
C PHE A 181 -23.23 10.64 -5.71
N ASN A 182 -24.14 10.25 -6.62
CA ASN A 182 -24.78 8.95 -6.58
C ASN A 182 -23.77 7.80 -6.82
N ASP A 183 -22.81 7.99 -7.74
CA ASP A 183 -21.73 7.04 -7.97
C ASP A 183 -20.87 6.87 -6.72
N TYR A 184 -20.57 7.96 -5.99
CA TYR A 184 -19.84 7.90 -4.73
C TYR A 184 -20.61 7.12 -3.66
N LEU A 185 -21.91 7.36 -3.51
CA LEU A 185 -22.75 6.63 -2.55
C LEU A 185 -22.86 5.13 -2.87
N ASN A 186 -22.90 4.77 -4.16
CA ASN A 186 -23.02 3.38 -4.60
C ASN A 186 -21.70 2.59 -4.55
N GLN A 187 -20.55 3.28 -4.66
CA GLN A 187 -19.22 2.64 -4.69
C GLN A 187 -18.55 2.57 -3.32
N SER A 188 -19.01 3.37 -2.38
CA SER A 188 -18.40 3.46 -1.06
C SER A 188 -19.11 2.49 -0.12
N ASP A 189 -18.39 1.54 0.47
CA ASP A 189 -18.77 0.99 1.76
C ASP A 189 -18.67 2.16 2.76
N ILE A 190 -19.72 2.99 2.84
CA ILE A 190 -19.81 4.16 3.72
C ILE A 190 -19.96 3.62 5.15
N GLU A 191 -18.86 3.15 5.72
CA GLU A 191 -18.78 2.76 7.13
C GLU A 191 -18.72 4.01 8.02
N ALA A 192 -18.14 5.11 7.52
CA ALA A 192 -18.11 6.39 8.21
C ALA A 192 -19.45 7.12 7.98
N GLN A 193 -20.23 7.33 9.04
CA GLN A 193 -21.48 8.08 8.94
C GLN A 193 -21.25 9.59 8.75
N GLN A 194 -20.10 10.10 9.20
CA GLN A 194 -19.74 11.53 9.17
C GLN A 194 -18.57 11.85 8.25
N PHE A 195 -18.73 12.91 7.46
CA PHE A 195 -17.73 13.41 6.52
C PHE A 195 -17.52 14.91 6.69
N LEU A 196 -16.30 15.35 6.45
CA LEU A 196 -16.00 16.77 6.24
C LEU A 196 -16.39 17.10 4.78
N ILE A 197 -17.39 17.97 4.61
CA ILE A 197 -17.79 18.47 3.30
C ILE A 197 -17.32 19.90 3.16
N GLU A 198 -16.54 20.17 2.12
CA GLU A 198 -15.96 21.48 1.86
C GLU A 198 -16.35 21.99 0.47
N GLU A 199 -16.43 23.31 0.34
CA GLU A 199 -16.47 23.99 -0.94
C GLU A 199 -15.22 23.65 -1.77
N TYR A 200 -15.43 23.39 -3.07
CA TYR A 200 -14.33 23.15 -3.97
C TYR A 200 -13.52 24.42 -4.23
N PHE A 201 -12.27 24.43 -3.80
CA PHE A 201 -11.33 25.49 -4.14
C PHE A 201 -10.58 25.14 -5.44
N ALA A 202 -10.70 26.00 -6.46
CA ALA A 202 -9.95 25.89 -7.70
C ALA A 202 -8.53 26.44 -7.53
N GLY A 203 -7.53 25.66 -7.93
CA GLY A 203 -6.13 26.08 -7.82
C GLY A 203 -5.17 24.90 -7.97
N THR A 204 -3.87 25.23 -8.00
CA THR A 204 -2.77 24.27 -8.08
C THR A 204 -2.38 23.80 -6.69
N GLY A 205 -2.13 22.49 -6.54
CA GLY A 205 -1.61 21.93 -5.30
C GLY A 205 -0.15 22.33 -5.07
N GLU A 206 0.11 22.98 -3.93
CA GLU A 206 1.45 23.29 -3.43
C GLU A 206 1.66 22.63 -2.07
N GLY A 207 2.91 22.39 -1.69
CA GLY A 207 3.22 21.85 -0.37
C GLY A 207 4.42 22.52 0.26
N ILE A 208 4.29 22.91 1.53
CA ILE A 208 5.39 23.38 2.37
C ILE A 208 5.74 22.28 3.35
N SER A 209 6.94 21.75 3.21
CA SER A 209 7.49 20.75 4.10
C SER A 209 8.42 21.38 5.12
N LEU A 210 8.43 20.88 6.34
CA LEU A 210 9.22 21.46 7.41
C LEU A 210 9.73 20.43 8.41
N PHE A 211 10.75 20.86 9.16
CA PHE A 211 11.19 20.26 10.41
C PHE A 211 11.10 21.32 11.51
N ALA A 212 10.48 20.97 12.63
CA ALA A 212 10.31 21.84 13.77
C ALA A 212 10.75 21.14 15.07
N CYS A 213 11.20 21.93 16.03
CA CYS A 213 11.53 21.48 17.38
C CYS A 213 10.73 22.32 18.37
N ASP A 214 9.87 21.69 19.18
CA ASP A 214 8.99 22.35 20.16
C ASP A 214 8.28 23.62 19.61
N GLY A 215 7.71 23.51 18.41
CA GLY A 215 6.99 24.59 17.74
C GLY A 215 7.86 25.59 16.98
N GLN A 216 9.18 25.53 17.09
CA GLN A 216 10.11 26.37 16.34
C GLN A 216 10.54 25.69 15.04
N VAL A 217 10.17 26.28 13.90
CA VAL A 217 10.55 25.75 12.59
C VAL A 217 12.03 25.97 12.32
N GLN A 218 12.73 24.91 11.93
CA GLN A 218 14.17 24.90 11.67
C GLN A 218 14.51 24.91 10.16
N TYR A 219 13.75 24.16 9.36
CA TYR A 219 13.90 24.08 7.91
C TYR A 219 12.55 24.14 7.21
N MET A 220 12.51 24.76 6.04
CA MET A 220 11.34 24.79 5.17
C MET A 220 11.70 24.51 3.72
N PHE A 221 10.80 23.82 3.02
CA PHE A 221 10.92 23.48 1.60
C PHE A 221 9.56 23.59 0.92
N ALA A 222 9.45 24.39 -0.15
CA ALA A 222 8.22 24.50 -0.93
C ALA A 222 8.33 23.79 -2.29
N HIS A 223 7.23 23.15 -2.70
CA HIS A 223 7.09 22.55 -4.02
C HIS A 223 5.69 22.74 -4.60
N THR A 224 5.59 22.65 -5.92
CA THR A 224 4.32 22.62 -6.66
C THR A 224 4.15 21.27 -7.38
N ARG A 225 2.89 20.86 -7.56
CA ARG A 225 2.51 19.72 -8.38
C ARG A 225 2.48 20.17 -9.85
N VAL A 226 3.43 19.70 -10.65
CA VAL A 226 3.47 20.00 -12.08
C VAL A 226 2.42 19.19 -12.82
N ASN A 227 2.32 17.90 -12.47
CA ASN A 227 1.26 17.02 -12.94
C ASN A 227 0.51 16.43 -11.74
N GLU A 228 -0.81 16.49 -11.80
CA GLU A 228 -1.73 15.87 -10.85
C GLU A 228 -2.76 15.04 -11.63
N PRO A 229 -3.02 13.79 -11.22
CA PRO A 229 -4.05 12.98 -11.86
C PRO A 229 -5.41 13.69 -11.80
N ARG A 230 -6.20 13.60 -12.87
CA ARG A 230 -7.53 14.24 -12.94
C ARG A 230 -8.49 13.80 -11.83
N SER A 231 -8.33 12.58 -11.32
CA SER A 231 -9.12 12.03 -10.22
C SER A 231 -8.66 12.48 -8.82
N GLY A 232 -7.64 13.34 -8.74
CA GLY A 232 -6.90 13.61 -7.50
C GLY A 232 -5.93 12.50 -7.11
N GLY A 233 -5.01 12.79 -6.20
CA GLY A 233 -4.01 11.84 -5.70
C GLY A 233 -2.62 12.46 -5.50
N GLY A 234 -1.63 11.63 -5.13
CA GLY A 234 -0.25 12.09 -4.99
C GLY A 234 0.35 12.46 -6.35
N SER A 235 1.05 13.59 -6.42
CA SER A 235 1.65 14.07 -7.68
C SER A 235 2.75 13.13 -8.20
N SER A 236 2.69 12.85 -9.50
CA SER A 236 3.68 12.05 -10.21
C SER A 236 4.92 12.86 -10.62
N TYR A 237 4.78 14.17 -10.81
CA TYR A 237 5.85 15.07 -11.26
C TYR A 237 5.80 16.42 -10.54
N ARG A 238 6.92 16.82 -9.92
CA ARG A 238 6.97 17.88 -8.92
C ARG A 238 8.19 18.78 -9.13
N LYS A 239 8.09 20.03 -8.69
CA LYS A 239 9.17 21.03 -8.78
C LYS A 239 9.33 21.82 -7.48
N ALA A 240 10.56 22.08 -7.07
CA ALA A 240 10.86 23.06 -6.03
C ALA A 240 10.43 24.47 -6.47
N ILE A 241 9.86 25.25 -5.54
CA ILE A 241 9.44 26.64 -5.77
C ILE A 241 9.91 27.53 -4.62
N PRO A 242 10.00 28.85 -4.80
CA PRO A 242 10.21 29.78 -3.69
C PRO A 242 9.12 29.64 -2.63
N LEU A 243 9.46 29.88 -1.36
CA LEU A 243 8.46 29.99 -0.30
C LEU A 243 7.60 31.24 -0.51
N ASP A 244 6.28 31.06 -0.45
CA ASP A 244 5.36 32.17 -0.29
C ASP A 244 5.37 32.62 1.18
N PRO A 245 5.70 33.89 1.48
CA PRO A 245 5.80 34.35 2.86
C PRO A 245 4.52 34.18 3.67
N ALA A 246 3.34 34.33 3.06
CA ALA A 246 2.07 34.22 3.77
C ALA A 246 1.77 32.76 4.14
N MET A 247 2.03 31.83 3.24
CA MET A 247 1.88 30.39 3.51
C MET A 247 2.94 29.88 4.50
N ALA A 248 4.18 30.38 4.41
CA ALA A 248 5.24 30.05 5.36
C ALA A 248 4.87 30.51 6.78
N ASN A 249 4.39 31.76 6.93
CA ASN A 249 3.92 32.28 8.21
C ASN A 249 2.74 31.48 8.78
N ALA A 250 1.83 31.00 7.92
CA ALA A 250 0.76 30.11 8.34
C ALA A 250 1.29 28.79 8.91
N CYS A 251 2.30 28.19 8.28
CA CYS A 251 2.97 26.99 8.80
C CYS A 251 3.63 27.26 10.16
N VAL A 252 4.34 28.39 10.32
CA VAL A 252 4.95 28.80 11.60
C VAL A 252 3.89 28.96 12.69
N ALA A 253 2.77 29.63 12.39
CA ALA A 253 1.70 29.87 13.36
C ALA A 253 1.09 28.55 13.86
N ILE A 254 0.79 27.61 12.96
CA ILE A 254 0.28 26.29 13.33
C ILE A 254 1.33 25.49 14.12
N CYS A 255 2.62 25.55 13.71
CA CYS A 255 3.69 24.87 14.44
C CYS A 255 3.81 25.40 15.87
N HIS A 256 3.76 26.72 16.06
CA HIS A 256 3.81 27.34 17.37
C HIS A 256 2.58 26.95 18.22
N ALA A 257 1.37 27.03 17.67
CA ALA A 257 0.13 26.71 18.39
C ALA A 257 0.06 25.24 18.84
N THR A 258 0.67 24.33 18.08
CA THR A 258 0.67 22.88 18.37
C THR A 258 1.96 22.40 19.03
N ARG A 259 2.90 23.31 19.34
CA ARG A 259 4.25 22.96 19.80
C ARG A 259 4.89 21.86 18.94
N TYR A 260 4.74 22.00 17.63
CA TYR A 260 5.05 20.96 16.66
C TYR A 260 6.50 20.48 16.81
N ASP A 261 6.67 19.20 17.06
CA ASP A 261 7.97 18.55 17.18
C ASP A 261 8.10 17.43 16.13
N GLY A 262 9.12 17.51 15.28
CA GLY A 262 9.35 16.55 14.20
C GLY A 262 9.12 17.12 12.80
N VAL A 263 8.77 16.25 11.86
CA VAL A 263 8.67 16.57 10.42
C VAL A 263 7.25 16.49 9.90
N GLY A 264 6.92 17.33 8.92
CA GLY A 264 5.63 17.25 8.25
C GLY A 264 5.54 18.08 6.97
N MET A 265 4.45 17.89 6.25
CA MET A 265 4.12 18.64 5.04
C MET A 265 2.72 19.21 5.12
N PHE A 266 2.62 20.53 4.97
CA PHE A 266 1.39 21.28 4.87
C PHE A 266 0.99 21.35 3.39
N GLU A 267 -0.20 20.84 3.06
CA GLU A 267 -0.74 20.87 1.71
C GLU A 267 -1.62 22.10 1.53
N PHE A 268 -1.38 22.84 0.44
CA PHE A 268 -2.12 24.03 0.05
C PHE A 268 -2.74 23.87 -1.33
N LYS A 269 -3.80 24.63 -1.59
CA LYS A 269 -4.18 24.99 -2.95
C LYS A 269 -3.98 26.48 -3.14
N LYS A 270 -3.39 26.86 -4.28
CA LYS A 270 -3.16 28.26 -4.66
C LYS A 270 -3.78 28.54 -6.01
N ASN A 271 -4.60 29.59 -6.08
CA ASN A 271 -5.10 30.13 -7.32
C ASN A 271 -4.14 31.22 -7.80
N TYR A 272 -3.45 31.01 -8.92
CA TYR A 272 -2.48 31.97 -9.43
C TYR A 272 -3.12 33.18 -10.11
N ASP A 273 -4.39 33.10 -10.51
CA ASP A 273 -5.12 34.21 -11.12
C ASP A 273 -5.55 35.23 -10.06
N THR A 274 -6.03 34.75 -8.90
CA THR A 274 -6.47 35.62 -7.79
C THR A 274 -5.38 35.87 -6.75
N GLY A 275 -4.36 35.02 -6.69
CA GLY A 275 -3.34 35.00 -5.64
C GLY A 275 -3.82 34.37 -4.32
N GLU A 276 -5.09 33.94 -4.25
CA GLU A 276 -5.65 33.34 -3.05
C GLU A 276 -5.16 31.91 -2.84
N TRP A 277 -5.10 31.50 -1.57
CA TRP A 277 -4.70 30.16 -1.20
C TRP A 277 -5.43 29.69 0.06
N ILE A 278 -5.53 28.38 0.21
CA ILE A 278 -6.09 27.72 1.39
C ILE A 278 -5.19 26.57 1.85
N LEU A 279 -5.17 26.31 3.15
CA LEU A 279 -4.66 25.06 3.73
C LEU A 279 -5.67 23.94 3.47
N VAL A 280 -5.20 22.85 2.88
CA VAL A 280 -5.98 21.65 2.56
C VAL A 280 -5.91 20.64 3.71
N GLU A 281 -4.70 20.22 4.08
CA GLU A 281 -4.43 19.26 5.14
C GLU A 281 -2.97 19.37 5.63
N VAL A 282 -2.66 18.73 6.76
CA VAL A 282 -1.30 18.57 7.26
C VAL A 282 -0.97 17.07 7.29
N ASN A 283 0.14 16.70 6.68
CA ASN A 283 0.71 15.37 6.76
C ASN A 283 1.82 15.38 7.81
N ALA A 284 1.49 15.08 9.07
CA ALA A 284 2.43 15.10 10.19
C ALA A 284 3.36 13.86 10.25
N ARG A 285 4.03 13.60 9.14
CA ARG A 285 4.94 12.47 8.91
C ARG A 285 5.81 12.75 7.69
N PHE A 286 6.72 11.83 7.35
CA PHE A 286 7.38 11.85 6.05
C PHE A 286 6.37 11.72 4.90
N TRP A 287 6.59 12.46 3.82
CA TRP A 287 5.63 12.64 2.73
C TRP A 287 6.17 12.13 1.38
N GLY A 288 5.27 11.98 0.41
CA GLY A 288 5.61 11.38 -0.89
C GLY A 288 6.56 12.21 -1.75
N SER A 289 6.65 13.52 -1.54
CA SER A 289 7.60 14.40 -2.24
C SER A 289 8.92 14.61 -1.49
N LEU A 290 9.17 13.85 -0.42
CA LEU A 290 10.45 13.88 0.29
C LEU A 290 11.69 13.69 -0.61
N PRO A 291 11.69 12.79 -1.62
CA PRO A 291 12.83 12.68 -2.53
C PRO A 291 13.19 14.00 -3.24
N LEU A 292 12.19 14.83 -3.55
CA LEU A 292 12.42 16.14 -4.16
C LEU A 292 13.13 17.09 -3.20
N ALA A 293 12.71 17.13 -1.92
CA ALA A 293 13.34 17.98 -0.92
C ALA A 293 14.82 17.63 -0.74
N ILE A 294 15.13 16.33 -0.66
CA ILE A 294 16.51 15.82 -0.55
C ILE A 294 17.31 16.19 -1.81
N HIS A 295 16.74 15.99 -3.00
CA HIS A 295 17.38 16.37 -4.26
C HIS A 295 17.61 17.89 -4.37
N ALA A 296 16.73 18.69 -3.78
CA ALA A 296 16.87 20.14 -3.70
C ALA A 296 17.89 20.60 -2.63
N GLY A 297 18.37 19.70 -1.77
CA GLY A 297 19.40 19.97 -0.76
C GLY A 297 18.93 19.93 0.70
N ILE A 298 17.66 19.60 0.98
CA ILE A 298 17.11 19.56 2.34
C ILE A 298 16.84 18.12 2.78
N ASP A 299 17.68 17.63 3.70
CA ASP A 299 17.64 16.26 4.22
C ASP A 299 16.91 16.16 5.56
N PHE A 300 15.58 16.23 5.51
CA PHE A 300 14.73 16.14 6.70
C PHE A 300 14.96 14.91 7.59
N PRO A 301 15.12 13.67 7.06
CA PRO A 301 15.43 12.51 7.88
C PRO A 301 16.74 12.67 8.65
N ARG A 302 17.77 13.27 8.04
CA ARG A 302 19.05 13.53 8.71
C ARG A 302 18.88 14.50 9.87
N TYR A 303 18.21 15.63 9.65
CA TYR A 303 18.00 16.62 10.71
C TYR A 303 17.21 16.04 11.88
N TYR A 304 16.16 15.27 11.59
CA TYR A 304 15.37 14.64 12.63
C TYR A 304 16.19 13.59 13.39
N ALA A 305 17.00 12.78 12.70
CA ALA A 305 17.89 11.83 13.36
C ALA A 305 18.92 12.50 14.27
N GLN A 306 19.55 13.58 13.81
CA GLN A 306 20.49 14.36 14.63
C GLN A 306 19.80 14.91 15.87
N TYR A 307 18.58 15.44 15.73
CA TYR A 307 17.80 15.97 16.87
C TYR A 307 17.47 14.89 17.90
N LEU A 308 16.98 13.73 17.45
CA LEU A 308 16.68 12.62 18.34
C LEU A 308 17.92 12.03 19.02
N LEU A 309 19.09 12.11 18.38
CA LEU A 309 20.36 11.67 18.96
C LEU A 309 20.98 12.71 19.91
N GLY A 310 20.49 13.95 19.92
CA GLY A 310 21.05 15.05 20.71
C GLY A 310 22.24 15.76 20.05
N ASP A 311 22.52 15.47 18.77
CA ASP A 311 23.63 16.00 17.98
C ASP A 311 23.17 17.09 17.01
N TYR A 312 22.13 17.86 17.38
CA TYR A 312 21.51 18.86 16.53
C TYR A 312 21.74 20.28 17.03
N GLU A 313 22.19 21.14 16.10
CA GLU A 313 22.34 22.57 16.33
C GLU A 313 21.11 23.31 15.80
N HIS A 314 20.41 23.97 16.71
CA HIS A 314 19.21 24.74 16.38
C HIS A 314 19.54 25.94 15.49
N GLN A 315 18.69 26.17 14.50
CA GLN A 315 18.72 27.35 13.65
C GLN A 315 18.03 28.52 14.35
N LEU A 316 18.67 29.69 14.32
CA LEU A 316 18.06 30.93 14.84
C LEU A 316 16.87 31.40 14.00
N THR A 317 16.93 31.13 12.70
CA THR A 317 15.88 31.43 11.72
C THR A 317 15.68 30.22 10.83
N PRO A 318 14.45 29.92 10.38
CA PRO A 318 14.21 28.79 9.48
C PRO A 318 15.11 28.88 8.24
N SER A 319 15.91 27.86 7.99
CA SER A 319 16.68 27.77 6.75
C SER A 319 15.76 27.36 5.60
N SER A 320 15.86 28.09 4.49
CA SER A 320 15.07 27.89 3.28
C SER A 320 15.92 27.98 2.02
N GLU A 321 17.21 27.66 2.12
CA GLU A 321 18.12 27.64 0.98
C GLU A 321 18.09 26.25 0.32
N TYR A 322 17.59 26.20 -0.91
CA TYR A 322 17.50 24.97 -1.70
C TYR A 322 17.49 25.26 -3.21
N ASN A 323 17.81 24.24 -4.00
CA ASN A 323 17.87 24.34 -5.45
C ASN A 323 16.48 24.48 -6.07
N LEU A 324 16.11 25.69 -6.49
CA LEU A 324 14.83 26.00 -7.16
C LEU A 324 14.70 25.39 -8.56
N ASN A 325 15.79 24.88 -9.14
CA ASN A 325 15.76 24.17 -10.40
C ASN A 325 15.50 22.67 -10.23
N ALA A 326 15.35 22.17 -9.00
CA ALA A 326 15.12 20.76 -8.73
C ALA A 326 13.73 20.29 -9.19
N TYR A 327 13.72 19.19 -9.93
CA TYR A 327 12.51 18.44 -10.30
C TYR A 327 12.64 16.99 -9.84
N ALA A 328 11.52 16.35 -9.52
CA ALA A 328 11.49 14.93 -9.18
C ALA A 328 10.24 14.26 -9.75
N ARG A 329 10.41 12.98 -10.14
CA ARG A 329 9.37 12.15 -10.74
C ARG A 329 9.23 10.84 -10.00
N SER A 330 7.98 10.49 -9.66
CA SER A 330 7.65 9.12 -9.28
C SER A 330 7.48 8.31 -10.55
N PHE A 331 8.48 7.50 -10.89
CA PHE A 331 8.57 6.84 -12.19
C PHE A 331 7.32 6.00 -12.52
N SER A 332 6.95 5.07 -11.64
CA SER A 332 5.78 4.22 -11.88
C SER A 332 4.47 5.02 -11.96
N ASN A 333 4.26 5.95 -11.03
CA ASN A 333 3.04 6.76 -10.99
C ASN A 333 2.92 7.66 -12.23
N ASP A 334 4.03 8.24 -12.70
CA ASP A 334 4.01 9.06 -13.90
C ASP A 334 3.76 8.22 -15.16
N MET A 335 4.32 7.02 -15.25
CA MET A 335 4.02 6.11 -16.36
C MET A 335 2.54 5.68 -16.39
N TYR A 336 1.93 5.46 -15.21
CA TYR A 336 0.49 5.19 -15.12
C TYR A 336 -0.35 6.41 -15.50
N ASP A 337 0.03 7.61 -15.05
CA ASP A 337 -0.64 8.87 -15.38
C ASP A 337 -0.59 9.15 -16.89
N ILE A 338 0.60 9.01 -17.51
CA ILE A 338 0.78 9.15 -18.97
C ILE A 338 -0.13 8.18 -19.73
N ARG A 339 -0.22 6.93 -19.27
CA ARG A 339 -1.08 5.92 -19.90
C ARG A 339 -2.56 6.26 -19.74
N ALA A 340 -2.98 6.70 -18.56
CA ALA A 340 -4.36 7.07 -18.29
C ALA A 340 -4.78 8.30 -19.13
N GLU A 341 -3.92 9.31 -19.20
CA GLU A 341 -4.12 10.51 -20.02
C GLU A 341 -4.22 10.16 -21.52
N MET A 342 -3.31 9.32 -22.02
CA MET A 342 -3.35 8.81 -23.39
C MET A 342 -4.67 8.07 -23.69
N GLN A 343 -5.12 7.20 -22.79
CA GLN A 343 -6.37 6.45 -22.97
C GLN A 343 -7.59 7.38 -22.97
N TYR A 344 -7.62 8.35 -22.06
CA TYR A 344 -8.70 9.32 -21.99
C TYR A 344 -8.82 10.14 -23.29
N LEU A 345 -7.71 10.72 -23.76
CA LEU A 345 -7.72 11.54 -24.97
C LEU A 345 -7.98 10.71 -26.23
N ALA A 346 -7.54 9.45 -26.26
CA ALA A 346 -7.87 8.53 -27.35
C ALA A 346 -9.39 8.30 -27.47
N VAL A 347 -10.12 8.29 -26.36
CA VAL A 347 -11.58 8.14 -26.33
C VAL A 347 -12.29 9.44 -26.71
N GLN A 348 -11.82 10.60 -26.21
CA GLN A 348 -12.48 11.89 -26.42
C GLN A 348 -12.19 12.53 -27.77
N GLU A 349 -10.93 12.46 -28.21
CA GLU A 349 -10.41 13.21 -29.36
C GLU A 349 -9.86 12.30 -30.47
N GLY A 350 -9.90 10.97 -30.26
CA GLY A 350 -9.43 9.96 -31.19
C GLY A 350 -7.99 9.50 -30.96
N HIS A 351 -7.65 8.33 -31.51
CA HIS A 351 -6.38 7.65 -31.25
C HIS A 351 -5.12 8.49 -31.55
N ILE A 352 -5.15 9.36 -32.55
CA ILE A 352 -4.01 10.22 -32.92
C ILE A 352 -3.69 11.20 -31.78
N ALA A 353 -4.70 11.82 -31.16
CA ALA A 353 -4.53 12.74 -30.04
C ALA A 353 -3.91 12.04 -28.82
N GLY A 354 -4.35 10.81 -28.55
CA GLY A 354 -3.75 9.95 -27.52
C GLY A 354 -2.26 9.67 -27.77
N ILE A 355 -1.90 9.25 -28.99
CA ILE A 355 -0.50 8.97 -29.37
C ILE A 355 0.37 10.23 -29.29
N PHE A 356 -0.14 11.37 -29.79
CA PHE A 356 0.59 12.64 -29.72
C PHE A 356 0.88 13.04 -28.27
N THR A 357 -0.10 12.88 -27.37
CA THR A 357 0.07 13.17 -25.94
C THR A 357 1.07 12.24 -25.28
N LEU A 358 1.04 10.95 -25.60
CA LEU A 358 2.04 9.99 -25.15
C LEU A 358 3.45 10.43 -25.56
N ILE A 359 3.67 10.76 -26.84
CA ILE A 359 4.97 11.23 -27.34
C ILE A 359 5.38 12.51 -26.62
N LYS A 360 4.49 13.49 -26.51
CA LYS A 360 4.74 14.76 -25.81
C LYS A 360 5.15 14.55 -24.35
N ARG A 361 4.52 13.63 -23.63
CA ARG A 361 4.88 13.32 -22.24
C ARG A 361 6.22 12.60 -22.16
N LEU A 362 6.45 11.60 -23.02
CA LEU A 362 7.70 10.84 -23.05
C LEU A 362 8.90 11.71 -23.42
N THR A 363 8.74 12.71 -24.30
CA THR A 363 9.84 13.63 -24.61
C THR A 363 10.30 14.39 -23.38
N THR A 364 9.45 14.66 -22.37
CA THR A 364 9.87 15.37 -21.15
C THR A 364 10.95 14.65 -20.33
N PHE A 365 11.17 13.35 -20.54
CA PHE A 365 12.21 12.57 -19.87
C PHE A 365 13.64 13.02 -20.25
N HIS A 366 13.84 13.79 -21.34
CA HIS A 366 15.14 14.40 -21.63
C HIS A 366 15.64 15.30 -20.48
N ARG A 367 14.74 15.81 -19.63
CA ARG A 367 15.07 16.64 -18.46
C ARG A 367 15.87 15.90 -17.40
N LEU A 368 15.80 14.56 -17.35
CA LEU A 368 16.64 13.70 -16.50
C LEU A 368 18.14 13.84 -16.81
N LEU A 369 18.51 14.43 -17.95
CA LEU A 369 19.89 14.77 -18.28
C LEU A 369 20.39 16.04 -17.56
N THR A 370 19.52 16.74 -16.83
CA THR A 370 19.82 18.01 -16.15
C THR A 370 19.41 17.98 -14.68
N ASN A 371 18.46 18.84 -14.25
CA ASN A 371 18.12 19.06 -12.84
C ASN A 371 16.97 18.18 -12.32
N GLU A 372 16.54 17.18 -13.09
CA GLU A 372 15.46 16.25 -12.71
C GLU A 372 16.01 14.93 -12.17
N THR A 373 15.34 14.38 -11.16
CA THR A 373 15.61 13.04 -10.65
C THR A 373 14.38 12.13 -10.67
N ILE A 374 14.60 10.83 -10.50
CA ILE A 374 13.55 9.85 -10.25
C ILE A 374 13.58 9.49 -8.76
N ASP A 375 12.40 9.45 -8.11
CA ASP A 375 12.27 9.22 -6.66
C ASP A 375 13.08 7.99 -6.17
N SER A 376 13.08 6.89 -6.93
CA SER A 376 13.79 5.65 -6.59
C SER A 376 15.24 5.59 -7.07
N TYR A 377 15.73 6.58 -7.83
CA TYR A 377 17.09 6.59 -8.37
C TYR A 377 18.07 7.32 -7.45
N ASP A 378 19.22 6.70 -7.20
CA ASP A 378 20.38 7.31 -6.56
C ASP A 378 21.64 6.71 -7.23
N SER A 379 22.60 7.56 -7.59
CA SER A 379 23.82 7.13 -8.30
C SER A 379 24.66 6.14 -7.48
N THR A 380 24.57 6.19 -6.15
CA THR A 380 25.27 5.31 -5.22
C THR A 380 24.45 4.08 -4.84
N ASP A 381 23.14 4.05 -5.11
CA ASP A 381 22.20 2.99 -4.70
C ASP A 381 21.14 2.74 -5.79
N LYS A 382 21.56 2.18 -6.92
CA LYS A 382 20.75 2.05 -8.15
C LYS A 382 19.73 0.91 -8.15
N GLN A 383 19.87 -0.08 -7.25
CA GLN A 383 19.07 -1.30 -7.29
C GLN A 383 17.56 -1.05 -7.09
N PRO A 384 17.11 -0.14 -6.20
CA PRO A 384 15.69 0.18 -6.07
C PRO A 384 15.03 0.66 -7.37
N PHE A 385 15.72 1.51 -8.14
CA PHE A 385 15.22 1.95 -9.45
C PHE A 385 15.14 0.79 -10.45
N ILE A 386 16.16 -0.08 -10.50
CA ILE A 386 16.15 -1.27 -11.38
C ILE A 386 14.99 -2.20 -11.01
N ALA A 387 14.74 -2.39 -9.71
CA ALA A 387 13.64 -3.21 -9.22
C ALA A 387 12.28 -2.61 -9.58
N GLU A 388 12.09 -1.29 -9.39
CA GLU A 388 10.87 -0.58 -9.79
C GLU A 388 10.63 -0.69 -11.30
N PHE A 389 11.67 -0.47 -12.11
CA PHE A 389 11.59 -0.58 -13.56
C PHE A 389 11.18 -1.98 -14.02
N LYS A 390 11.80 -3.03 -13.45
CA LYS A 390 11.44 -4.43 -13.74
C LYS A 390 10.00 -4.74 -13.38
N GLN A 391 9.52 -4.26 -12.23
CA GLN A 391 8.13 -4.45 -11.82
C GLN A 391 7.16 -3.79 -12.80
N LEU A 392 7.42 -2.54 -13.20
CA LEU A 392 6.58 -1.82 -14.15
C LEU A 392 6.57 -2.51 -15.52
N ALA A 393 7.74 -2.94 -16.01
CA ALA A 393 7.88 -3.68 -17.27
C ALA A 393 7.09 -4.99 -17.23
N ASN A 394 7.22 -5.76 -16.14
CA ASN A 394 6.51 -7.03 -15.97
C ASN A 394 4.99 -6.84 -15.95
N ALA A 395 4.49 -5.84 -15.20
CA ALA A 395 3.07 -5.52 -15.14
C ALA A 395 2.48 -5.08 -16.49
N THR A 396 3.30 -4.52 -17.38
CA THR A 396 2.83 -3.94 -18.65
C THR A 396 2.93 -4.92 -19.83
N LEU A 397 4.04 -5.66 -19.91
CA LEU A 397 4.38 -6.54 -21.04
C LEU A 397 4.07 -8.00 -20.77
N ILE A 398 4.44 -8.52 -19.58
CA ILE A 398 4.42 -9.95 -19.33
C ILE A 398 2.99 -10.45 -19.17
N ASP A 399 2.11 -9.79 -18.42
CA ASP A 399 0.74 -10.33 -18.24
C ASP A 399 -0.07 -10.38 -19.56
N LYS A 400 0.15 -9.43 -20.47
CA LYS A 400 -0.50 -9.38 -21.79
C LYS A 400 0.10 -10.33 -22.82
N LEU A 401 1.40 -10.60 -22.76
CA LEU A 401 2.08 -11.52 -23.69
C LEU A 401 2.05 -12.96 -23.16
N ALA A 402 2.27 -13.16 -21.86
CA ALA A 402 2.16 -14.44 -21.19
C ALA A 402 0.77 -15.02 -21.37
N SER A 403 -0.31 -14.22 -21.26
CA SER A 403 -1.67 -14.70 -21.55
C SER A 403 -1.86 -15.26 -22.97
N LYS A 404 -1.07 -14.82 -23.95
CA LYS A 404 -1.15 -15.25 -25.36
C LYS A 404 -0.19 -16.37 -25.77
N LEU A 405 0.84 -16.65 -24.97
CA LEU A 405 1.77 -17.75 -25.24
C LEU A 405 1.08 -19.11 -25.08
N PRO A 406 1.53 -20.18 -25.75
CA PRO A 406 1.02 -21.52 -25.49
C PRO A 406 1.38 -21.97 -24.06
N ILE A 407 0.44 -22.65 -23.39
CA ILE A 407 0.68 -23.21 -22.05
C ILE A 407 1.62 -24.42 -22.20
N LYS A 408 2.85 -24.29 -21.69
CA LYS A 408 3.82 -25.38 -21.63
C LYS A 408 3.80 -25.99 -20.23
N ARG A 409 3.51 -27.29 -20.13
CA ARG A 409 3.64 -28.03 -18.86
C ARG A 409 5.12 -28.17 -18.51
N ASN A 410 5.44 -28.00 -17.24
CA ASN A 410 6.75 -28.32 -16.72
C ASN A 410 6.68 -29.65 -15.94
N PRO A 411 7.10 -30.79 -16.53
CA PRO A 411 7.07 -32.08 -15.84
C PRO A 411 7.95 -32.11 -14.58
N GLU A 412 8.94 -31.22 -14.48
CA GLU A 412 9.78 -31.11 -13.27
C GLU A 412 8.98 -30.68 -12.04
N ARG A 413 7.87 -29.94 -12.21
CA ARG A 413 7.00 -29.51 -11.10
C ARG A 413 6.35 -30.69 -10.40
N MET A 414 5.93 -31.71 -11.14
CA MET A 414 5.41 -32.94 -10.54
C MET A 414 6.52 -33.66 -9.76
N ASN A 415 7.72 -33.78 -10.33
CA ASN A 415 8.84 -34.42 -9.63
C ASN A 415 9.27 -33.65 -8.37
N GLU A 416 9.28 -32.32 -8.42
CA GLU A 416 9.51 -31.44 -7.27
C GLU A 416 8.47 -31.69 -6.18
N LEU A 417 7.19 -31.70 -6.53
CA LEU A 417 6.10 -31.99 -5.60
C LEU A 417 6.24 -33.38 -4.98
N MET A 418 6.54 -34.42 -5.77
CA MET A 418 6.73 -35.78 -5.26
C MET A 418 7.86 -35.86 -4.23
N ARG A 419 8.99 -35.17 -4.48
CA ARG A 419 10.10 -35.10 -3.52
C ARG A 419 9.70 -34.41 -2.22
N VAL A 420 8.99 -33.29 -2.33
CA VAL A 420 8.51 -32.54 -1.16
C VAL A 420 7.51 -33.38 -0.36
N MET A 421 6.56 -34.04 -1.03
CA MET A 421 5.62 -34.96 -0.39
C MET A 421 6.36 -36.10 0.33
N TYR A 422 7.34 -36.74 -0.32
CA TYR A 422 8.16 -37.78 0.30
C TYR A 422 8.87 -37.32 1.58
N ILE A 423 9.47 -36.12 1.55
CA ILE A 423 10.20 -35.56 2.70
C ILE A 423 9.25 -35.20 3.86
N LEU A 424 8.00 -34.87 3.56
CA LEU A 424 7.04 -34.30 4.53
C LEU A 424 5.95 -35.28 4.96
N GLU A 425 5.80 -36.44 4.33
CA GLU A 425 4.83 -37.45 4.75
C GLU A 425 5.07 -37.86 6.22
N GLY A 426 3.98 -37.95 7.00
CA GLY A 426 3.98 -38.25 8.42
C GLY A 426 4.20 -37.04 9.35
N ARG A 427 4.58 -35.88 8.82
CA ARG A 427 4.84 -34.64 9.61
C ARG A 427 4.39 -33.33 8.96
N GLY A 428 3.96 -33.38 7.71
CA GLY A 428 3.59 -32.23 6.91
C GLY A 428 2.10 -32.14 6.65
N ARG A 429 1.70 -31.01 6.09
CA ARG A 429 0.29 -30.68 5.87
C ARG A 429 0.07 -30.14 4.46
N LEU A 430 -1.02 -30.57 3.84
CA LEU A 430 -1.51 -30.01 2.58
C LEU A 430 -2.38 -28.80 2.90
N VAL A 431 -1.96 -27.61 2.45
CA VAL A 431 -2.63 -26.35 2.75
C VAL A 431 -3.20 -25.76 1.46
N PHE A 432 -4.52 -25.66 1.36
CA PHE A 432 -5.20 -25.10 0.20
C PHE A 432 -5.58 -23.64 0.43
N VAL A 433 -5.17 -22.75 -0.47
CA VAL A 433 -5.38 -21.29 -0.31
C VAL A 433 -6.01 -20.71 -1.57
N CYS A 434 -7.20 -20.13 -1.43
CA CYS A 434 -7.85 -19.32 -2.47
C CYS A 434 -8.27 -17.96 -1.90
N TYR A 435 -8.84 -17.06 -2.71
CA TYR A 435 -9.23 -15.73 -2.21
C TYR A 435 -10.25 -15.79 -1.06
N GLY A 436 -11.42 -16.40 -1.30
CA GLY A 436 -12.53 -16.34 -0.35
C GLY A 436 -12.57 -17.44 0.73
N ASN A 437 -11.90 -18.59 0.51
CA ASN A 437 -12.08 -19.83 1.29
C ASN A 437 -13.54 -20.28 1.44
N ILE A 438 -14.32 -20.13 0.37
CA ILE A 438 -15.73 -20.54 0.32
C ILE A 438 -16.07 -21.43 -0.90
N MET A 439 -15.21 -21.50 -1.92
CA MET A 439 -15.47 -22.26 -3.15
C MET A 439 -14.34 -23.26 -3.48
N ARG A 440 -13.16 -22.76 -3.87
CA ARG A 440 -12.02 -23.56 -4.37
C ARG A 440 -11.23 -24.31 -3.29
N SER A 441 -10.63 -23.60 -2.33
CA SER A 441 -9.84 -24.23 -1.28
C SER A 441 -10.64 -25.17 -0.34
N PRO A 442 -11.95 -24.94 -0.06
CA PRO A 442 -12.74 -25.88 0.72
C PRO A 442 -12.92 -27.25 0.05
N VAL A 443 -13.29 -27.28 -1.24
CA VAL A 443 -13.50 -28.55 -1.95
C VAL A 443 -12.19 -29.34 -2.08
N ALA A 444 -11.07 -28.65 -2.35
CA ALA A 444 -9.75 -29.26 -2.38
C ALA A 444 -9.37 -29.90 -1.03
N GLY A 445 -9.66 -29.19 0.07
CA GLY A 445 -9.42 -29.68 1.42
C GLY A 445 -10.29 -30.88 1.80
N VAL A 446 -11.59 -30.84 1.52
CA VAL A 446 -12.51 -31.96 1.82
C VAL A 446 -12.19 -33.19 0.99
N PHE A 447 -11.94 -33.02 -0.32
CA PHE A 447 -11.52 -34.12 -1.18
C PHE A 447 -10.21 -34.76 -0.69
N SER A 448 -9.20 -33.95 -0.36
CA SER A 448 -7.91 -34.47 0.11
C SER A 448 -8.04 -35.23 1.42
N LYS A 449 -8.84 -34.74 2.38
CA LYS A 449 -9.11 -35.45 3.64
C LYS A 449 -9.76 -36.81 3.38
N MET A 450 -10.80 -36.84 2.56
CA MET A 450 -11.49 -38.07 2.18
C MET A 450 -10.53 -39.05 1.51
N PHE A 451 -9.71 -38.60 0.56
CA PHE A 451 -8.76 -39.45 -0.16
C PHE A 451 -7.69 -40.03 0.79
N ILE A 452 -7.11 -39.20 1.66
CA ILE A 452 -6.11 -39.61 2.65
C ILE A 452 -6.69 -40.64 3.62
N GLN A 453 -7.91 -40.43 4.12
CA GLN A 453 -8.58 -41.39 5.02
C GLN A 453 -8.82 -42.77 4.40
N ASN A 454 -8.91 -42.85 3.08
CA ASN A 454 -9.11 -44.10 2.34
C ASN A 454 -7.81 -44.68 1.76
N THR A 455 -6.65 -44.13 2.11
CA THR A 455 -5.33 -44.56 1.59
C THR A 455 -4.28 -44.63 2.69
N SER A 456 -3.05 -45.02 2.35
CA SER A 456 -1.91 -45.09 3.29
C SER A 456 -1.14 -43.77 3.43
N LEU A 457 -1.70 -42.67 2.95
CA LEU A 457 -1.08 -41.35 3.01
C LEU A 457 -1.18 -40.77 4.42
N ALA A 458 -0.10 -40.12 4.87
CA ALA A 458 -0.05 -39.49 6.18
C ALA A 458 0.22 -37.98 6.05
N PHE A 459 -0.83 -37.21 5.75
CA PHE A 459 -0.78 -35.75 5.75
C PHE A 459 -1.97 -35.16 6.51
N ASP A 460 -1.70 -34.10 7.26
CA ASP A 460 -2.78 -33.23 7.71
C ASP A 460 -3.29 -32.39 6.53
N VAL A 461 -4.51 -31.87 6.65
CA VAL A 461 -5.10 -31.01 5.62
C VAL A 461 -5.76 -29.78 6.23
N ALA A 462 -5.42 -28.62 5.70
CA ALA A 462 -6.05 -27.36 6.05
C ALA A 462 -6.42 -26.54 4.80
N SER A 463 -7.40 -25.64 4.94
CA SER A 463 -7.75 -24.68 3.92
C SER A 463 -7.98 -23.30 4.51
N TYR A 464 -7.57 -22.27 3.77
CA TYR A 464 -7.64 -20.87 4.18
C TYR A 464 -7.92 -19.97 2.97
N GLY A 465 -8.10 -18.68 3.24
CA GLY A 465 -8.13 -17.65 2.22
C GLY A 465 -7.70 -16.27 2.71
N PHE A 466 -7.66 -15.31 1.80
CA PHE A 466 -7.16 -13.96 2.05
C PHE A 466 -8.24 -12.96 2.48
N HIS A 467 -9.51 -13.37 2.44
CA HIS A 467 -10.64 -12.50 2.72
C HIS A 467 -10.83 -12.32 4.23
N GLN A 468 -10.90 -11.07 4.69
CA GLN A 468 -10.96 -10.69 6.11
C GLN A 468 -12.21 -11.22 6.82
N ASN A 469 -13.38 -11.17 6.18
CA ASN A 469 -14.59 -11.76 6.77
C ASN A 469 -14.46 -13.30 6.82
N THR A 470 -14.45 -13.85 8.02
CA THR A 470 -14.37 -15.30 8.29
C THR A 470 -15.74 -15.89 8.62
N ASN A 471 -15.78 -17.18 8.91
CA ASN A 471 -16.97 -17.93 9.30
C ASN A 471 -18.12 -17.92 8.27
N ARG A 472 -17.81 -17.63 6.99
CA ARG A 472 -18.77 -17.69 5.90
C ARG A 472 -18.96 -19.14 5.45
N ARG A 473 -20.18 -19.48 5.05
CA ARG A 473 -20.50 -20.78 4.44
C ARG A 473 -20.12 -20.79 2.97
N SER A 474 -19.88 -21.99 2.43
CA SER A 474 -19.86 -22.18 0.97
C SER A 474 -21.24 -21.87 0.38
N PRO A 475 -21.32 -21.15 -0.76
CA PRO A 475 -22.60 -20.90 -1.45
C PRO A 475 -23.37 -22.18 -1.75
N GLU A 476 -24.69 -22.12 -1.85
CA GLU A 476 -25.53 -23.31 -2.07
C GLU A 476 -25.16 -24.08 -3.34
N ALA A 477 -24.92 -23.37 -4.45
CA ALA A 477 -24.43 -23.96 -5.70
C ALA A 477 -23.12 -24.75 -5.51
N CYS A 478 -22.22 -24.28 -4.65
CA CYS A 478 -20.99 -25.00 -4.30
C CYS A 478 -21.27 -26.26 -3.48
N GLN A 479 -22.18 -26.18 -2.52
CA GLN A 479 -22.57 -27.35 -1.74
C GLN A 479 -23.26 -28.40 -2.63
N HIS A 480 -24.11 -28.00 -3.56
CA HIS A 480 -24.76 -28.89 -4.52
C HIS A 480 -23.74 -29.57 -5.45
N ALA A 481 -22.82 -28.80 -6.03
CA ALA A 481 -21.76 -29.34 -6.86
C ALA A 481 -20.82 -30.29 -6.09
N ALA A 482 -20.48 -29.98 -4.84
CA ALA A 482 -19.70 -30.87 -3.98
C ALA A 482 -20.42 -32.20 -3.71
N ARG A 483 -21.71 -32.16 -3.35
CA ARG A 483 -22.50 -33.37 -3.08
C ARG A 483 -22.60 -34.28 -4.30
N ALA A 484 -22.69 -33.71 -5.51
CA ALA A 484 -22.66 -34.48 -6.76
C ALA A 484 -21.34 -35.25 -6.96
N LEU A 485 -20.26 -34.84 -6.29
CA LEU A 485 -18.96 -35.51 -6.26
C LEU A 485 -18.75 -36.37 -5.00
N GLY A 486 -19.79 -36.56 -4.17
CA GLY A 486 -19.70 -37.29 -2.90
C GLY A 486 -19.01 -36.52 -1.77
N LEU A 487 -18.86 -35.20 -1.89
CA LEU A 487 -18.18 -34.34 -0.92
C LEU A 487 -19.20 -33.49 -0.13
N ASP A 488 -18.96 -33.30 1.17
CA ASP A 488 -19.79 -32.42 2.01
C ASP A 488 -19.04 -31.14 2.42
N LEU A 489 -19.60 -29.99 2.04
CA LEU A 489 -19.12 -28.66 2.42
C LEU A 489 -19.99 -27.98 3.50
N SER A 490 -21.05 -28.63 3.99
CA SER A 490 -22.03 -28.02 4.89
C SER A 490 -21.43 -27.53 6.22
N THR A 491 -20.41 -28.25 6.71
CA THR A 491 -19.69 -27.98 7.95
C THR A 491 -18.52 -27.00 7.76
N HIS A 492 -18.08 -26.77 6.51
CA HIS A 492 -16.97 -25.86 6.22
C HIS A 492 -17.33 -24.42 6.59
N ARG A 493 -16.35 -23.70 7.16
CA ARG A 493 -16.43 -22.27 7.46
C ARG A 493 -15.15 -21.61 7.01
N SER A 494 -15.28 -20.46 6.35
CA SER A 494 -14.12 -19.74 5.83
C SER A 494 -13.20 -19.26 6.95
N ARG A 495 -11.88 -19.38 6.72
CA ARG A 495 -10.82 -19.00 7.65
C ARG A 495 -9.85 -18.05 6.94
N LEU A 496 -9.43 -17.00 7.64
CA LEU A 496 -8.39 -16.09 7.18
C LEU A 496 -7.02 -16.77 7.33
N LEU A 497 -6.18 -16.68 6.31
CA LEU A 497 -4.79 -17.11 6.37
C LEU A 497 -3.97 -16.05 7.11
N LEU A 498 -3.45 -16.40 8.28
CA LEU A 498 -2.44 -15.61 8.99
C LEU A 498 -1.06 -16.26 8.81
N GLN A 499 0.02 -15.50 8.97
CA GLN A 499 1.38 -16.00 8.85
C GLN A 499 1.65 -17.13 9.84
N LYS A 500 1.09 -17.06 11.06
CA LYS A 500 1.20 -18.10 12.09
C LYS A 500 0.54 -19.43 11.72
N GLU A 501 -0.34 -19.41 10.72
CA GLU A 501 -0.97 -20.63 10.21
C GLU A 501 -0.09 -21.33 9.16
N LEU A 502 1.04 -20.73 8.75
CA LEU A 502 1.99 -21.32 7.81
C LEU A 502 3.29 -21.75 8.51
N THR A 503 3.80 -22.91 8.12
CA THR A 503 5.03 -23.52 8.61
C THR A 503 5.89 -24.02 7.45
N ASP A 504 7.16 -24.32 7.71
CA ASP A 504 8.07 -24.87 6.69
C ASP A 504 7.71 -26.30 6.24
N ASN A 505 6.83 -26.98 6.99
CA ASN A 505 6.32 -28.32 6.68
C ASN A 505 5.01 -28.29 5.88
N ASP A 506 4.52 -27.12 5.48
CA ASP A 506 3.33 -27.00 4.65
C ASP A 506 3.66 -27.18 3.16
N ILE A 507 2.80 -27.92 2.47
CA ILE A 507 2.71 -27.98 1.01
C ILE A 507 1.51 -27.13 0.62
N VAL A 508 1.76 -25.92 0.13
CA VAL A 508 0.73 -24.92 -0.13
C VAL A 508 0.28 -25.02 -1.58
N PHE A 509 -1.00 -25.29 -1.80
CA PHE A 509 -1.65 -25.26 -3.10
C PHE A 509 -2.48 -23.99 -3.28
N ILE A 510 -2.22 -23.30 -4.37
CA ILE A 510 -2.99 -22.14 -4.85
C ILE A 510 -3.67 -22.44 -6.18
N PHE A 511 -4.61 -21.58 -6.60
CA PHE A 511 -5.45 -21.84 -7.77
C PHE A 511 -5.19 -20.89 -8.93
N ASP A 512 -4.61 -19.72 -8.68
CA ASP A 512 -4.37 -18.70 -9.69
C ASP A 512 -3.15 -17.83 -9.37
N GLN A 513 -2.75 -16.98 -10.32
CA GLN A 513 -1.59 -16.10 -10.15
C GLN A 513 -1.85 -14.93 -9.20
N LEU A 514 -3.11 -14.54 -8.96
CA LEU A 514 -3.45 -13.51 -7.97
C LEU A 514 -3.23 -14.04 -6.54
N ASN A 515 -3.49 -15.32 -6.30
CA ASN A 515 -3.17 -16.01 -5.05
C ASN A 515 -1.65 -16.08 -4.87
N LYS A 516 -0.90 -16.40 -5.93
CA LYS A 516 0.58 -16.40 -5.90
C LYS A 516 1.12 -15.02 -5.55
N ALA A 517 0.66 -13.97 -6.24
CA ALA A 517 1.07 -12.61 -6.00
C ALA A 517 0.78 -12.16 -4.57
N LYS A 518 -0.38 -12.52 -3.99
CA LYS A 518 -0.69 -12.24 -2.58
C LYS A 518 0.22 -13.00 -1.61
N LEU A 519 0.48 -14.28 -1.84
CA LEU A 519 1.43 -15.05 -1.02
C LEU A 519 2.82 -14.43 -1.05
N ASP A 520 3.36 -14.19 -2.25
CA ASP A 520 4.71 -13.66 -2.43
C ASP A 520 4.87 -12.29 -1.77
N LYS A 521 3.82 -11.47 -1.83
CA LYS A 521 3.81 -10.11 -1.30
C LYS A 521 3.74 -10.07 0.22
N PHE A 522 2.89 -10.88 0.86
CA PHE A 522 2.53 -10.71 2.27
C PHE A 522 2.91 -11.88 3.18
N TYR A 523 3.27 -13.03 2.64
CA TYR A 523 3.49 -14.26 3.39
C TYR A 523 4.88 -14.83 3.13
N HIS A 524 5.40 -15.53 4.13
CA HIS A 524 6.49 -16.48 3.95
C HIS A 524 5.90 -17.89 3.79
N ALA A 525 6.07 -18.46 2.60
CA ALA A 525 5.68 -19.82 2.28
C ALA A 525 6.75 -20.44 1.39
N LYS A 526 7.21 -21.65 1.73
CA LYS A 526 8.33 -22.32 1.05
C LYS A 526 7.88 -23.19 -0.11
N ASN A 527 7.00 -24.16 0.14
CA ASN A 527 6.61 -25.16 -0.84
C ASN A 527 5.26 -24.77 -1.48
N VAL A 528 5.29 -23.89 -2.48
CA VAL A 528 4.07 -23.36 -3.14
C VAL A 528 3.88 -23.94 -4.53
N PHE A 529 2.69 -24.50 -4.77
CA PHE A 529 2.31 -25.14 -6.03
C PHE A 529 0.99 -24.59 -6.56
N ASN A 530 0.91 -24.32 -7.87
CA ASN A 530 -0.36 -23.95 -8.49
C ASN A 530 -1.05 -25.24 -8.95
N LEU A 531 -2.24 -25.51 -8.42
CA LEU A 531 -2.95 -26.76 -8.67
C LEU A 531 -3.27 -26.96 -10.16
N ALA A 532 -3.43 -25.88 -10.93
CA ALA A 532 -3.64 -25.93 -12.37
C ALA A 532 -2.49 -26.63 -13.13
N GLU A 533 -1.28 -26.66 -12.57
CA GLU A 533 -0.10 -27.33 -13.15
C GLU A 533 -0.28 -28.86 -13.23
N PHE A 534 -1.19 -29.44 -12.43
CA PHE A 534 -1.36 -30.89 -12.28
C PHE A 534 -2.66 -31.44 -12.85
N ILE A 535 -3.47 -30.61 -13.50
CA ILE A 535 -4.69 -31.07 -14.19
C ILE A 535 -4.31 -32.13 -15.24
N PRO A 536 -5.00 -33.28 -15.37
CA PRO A 536 -4.71 -34.27 -16.41
C PRO A 536 -4.78 -33.72 -17.85
N GLU A 537 -3.98 -34.26 -18.77
CA GLU A 537 -3.95 -33.78 -20.17
C GLU A 537 -5.29 -33.92 -20.89
N GLY A 538 -6.06 -34.97 -20.58
CA GLY A 538 -7.37 -35.23 -21.17
C GLY A 538 -8.42 -34.14 -20.87
N LEU A 539 -8.19 -33.28 -19.87
CA LEU A 539 -9.08 -32.16 -19.54
C LEU A 539 -8.61 -30.83 -20.13
N GLY A 540 -7.43 -30.80 -20.76
CA GLY A 540 -6.86 -29.59 -21.36
C GLY A 540 -5.66 -29.02 -20.59
N LYS A 541 -5.29 -27.79 -20.94
CA LYS A 541 -4.16 -27.07 -20.34
C LYS A 541 -4.65 -25.76 -19.76
N TYR A 542 -4.29 -25.51 -18.50
CA TYR A 542 -4.76 -24.37 -17.73
C TYR A 542 -3.60 -23.64 -17.06
N ARG A 543 -3.71 -22.32 -16.94
CA ARG A 543 -2.79 -21.50 -16.11
C ARG A 543 -3.31 -21.29 -14.70
N ALA A 544 -4.61 -21.41 -14.54
CA ALA A 544 -5.34 -21.17 -13.32
C ALA A 544 -6.59 -22.05 -13.32
N ILE A 545 -7.06 -22.35 -12.12
CA ILE A 545 -8.42 -22.81 -11.88
C ILE A 545 -9.21 -21.56 -11.49
N ASP A 546 -9.97 -21.05 -12.46
CA ASP A 546 -10.70 -19.78 -12.34
C ASP A 546 -11.65 -19.78 -11.14
N ASP A 547 -11.82 -18.60 -10.52
CA ASP A 547 -12.76 -18.44 -9.41
C ASP A 547 -14.20 -18.44 -9.95
N PRO A 548 -15.07 -19.39 -9.57
CA PRO A 548 -16.42 -19.47 -10.11
C PRO A 548 -17.39 -18.45 -9.47
N TYR A 549 -16.91 -17.56 -8.60
CA TYR A 549 -17.74 -16.58 -7.90
C TYR A 549 -18.53 -15.69 -8.88
N GLY A 550 -19.86 -15.74 -8.80
CA GLY A 550 -20.75 -14.95 -9.67
C GLY A 550 -20.91 -15.47 -11.10
N HIS A 551 -20.33 -16.62 -11.45
CA HIS A 551 -20.31 -17.15 -12.83
C HIS A 551 -21.25 -18.35 -13.07
N GLY A 552 -22.22 -18.58 -12.16
CA GLY A 552 -23.24 -19.62 -12.31
C GLY A 552 -22.77 -21.04 -11.97
N GLU A 553 -23.71 -22.00 -11.96
CA GLU A 553 -23.47 -23.37 -11.50
C GLU A 553 -22.49 -24.17 -12.37
N GLU A 554 -22.51 -23.97 -13.69
CA GLU A 554 -21.64 -24.72 -14.61
C GLU A 554 -20.17 -24.38 -14.38
N SER A 555 -19.87 -23.11 -14.11
CA SER A 555 -18.53 -22.65 -13.72
C SER A 555 -18.06 -23.32 -12.42
N VAL A 556 -18.97 -23.52 -11.45
CA VAL A 556 -18.66 -24.23 -10.20
C VAL A 556 -18.35 -25.70 -10.47
N LYS A 557 -19.16 -26.39 -11.27
CA LYS A 557 -18.94 -27.81 -11.62
C LYS A 557 -17.60 -28.01 -12.33
N GLN A 558 -17.32 -27.19 -13.34
CA GLN A 558 -16.04 -27.24 -14.06
C GLN A 558 -14.86 -26.98 -13.12
N CYS A 559 -14.96 -25.96 -12.27
CA CYS A 559 -13.94 -25.65 -11.27
C CYS A 559 -13.66 -26.86 -10.35
N TYR A 560 -14.71 -27.51 -9.85
CA TYR A 560 -14.58 -28.64 -8.92
C TYR A 560 -14.02 -29.89 -9.60
N LEU A 561 -14.44 -30.17 -10.84
CA LEU A 561 -13.88 -31.23 -11.66
C LEU A 561 -12.36 -31.05 -11.82
N LEU A 562 -11.90 -29.86 -12.22
CA LEU A 562 -10.47 -29.59 -12.40
C LEU A 562 -9.67 -29.76 -11.09
N ILE A 563 -10.23 -29.32 -9.96
CA ILE A 563 -9.58 -29.47 -8.64
C ILE A 563 -9.44 -30.94 -8.27
N VAL A 564 -10.53 -31.71 -8.35
CA VAL A 564 -10.56 -33.12 -7.97
C VAL A 564 -9.63 -33.95 -8.85
N GLU A 565 -9.68 -33.75 -10.16
CA GLU A 565 -8.87 -34.52 -11.10
C GLU A 565 -7.37 -34.17 -11.01
N ALA A 566 -7.02 -32.91 -10.71
CA ALA A 566 -5.63 -32.54 -10.42
C ALA A 566 -5.12 -33.23 -9.14
N LEU A 567 -5.93 -33.27 -8.08
CA LEU A 567 -5.56 -33.91 -6.81
C LEU A 567 -5.45 -35.43 -6.93
N LYS A 568 -6.38 -36.08 -7.64
CA LYS A 568 -6.27 -37.50 -7.97
C LYS A 568 -4.95 -37.80 -8.67
N ALA A 569 -4.63 -37.04 -9.72
CA ALA A 569 -3.38 -37.22 -10.46
C ALA A 569 -2.13 -37.08 -9.58
N ILE A 570 -2.13 -36.13 -8.63
CA ILE A 570 -1.04 -35.97 -7.66
C ILE A 570 -0.95 -37.19 -6.74
N PHE A 571 -2.05 -37.58 -6.10
CA PHE A 571 -2.04 -38.65 -5.09
C PHE A 571 -1.79 -40.04 -5.69
N GLU A 572 -2.41 -40.35 -6.82
CA GLU A 572 -2.18 -41.61 -7.54
C GLU A 572 -0.73 -41.71 -8.01
N ARG A 573 -0.17 -40.61 -8.52
CA ARG A 573 1.24 -40.57 -8.89
C ARG A 573 2.14 -40.83 -7.68
N TYR A 574 1.88 -40.16 -6.56
CA TYR A 574 2.67 -40.35 -5.35
C TYR A 574 2.58 -41.78 -4.80
N LEU A 575 1.37 -42.36 -4.75
CA LEU A 575 1.16 -43.75 -4.34
C LEU A 575 1.86 -44.75 -5.27
N SER A 576 1.92 -44.49 -6.58
CA SER A 576 2.63 -45.36 -7.53
C SER A 576 4.16 -45.37 -7.37
N LEU A 577 4.72 -44.39 -6.66
CA LEU A 577 6.15 -44.25 -6.39
C LEU A 577 6.55 -44.83 -5.02
N LYS A 578 5.57 -45.14 -4.17
CA LYS A 578 5.71 -45.68 -2.83
C LYS A 578 5.60 -47.21 -2.88
#